data_AF-A0A2E7CMC7-F1
#
_entry.id   AF-A0A2E7CMC7-F1
#
_cell.length_a   1.000
_cell.length_b   1.000
_cell.length_c   1.000
_cell.angle_alpha   90.00
_cell.angle_beta   90.00
_cell.angle_gamma   90.00
#
_symmetry.space_group_name_H-M   'P 1'
#
loop_
_entity.id
_entity.type
_entity.pdbx_description
1 polymer ?
#
loop_
_entity_poly.entity_id
_entity_poly.type
_entity_poly.pdbx_seq_one_letter_code
_entity_poly.pdbx_strand_id
1 'polypeptide(L)'
;IDGVKYSRKLIDWADESVSGQGDGRISTDEAKELFEFLSADNRYSDLEKKTIKYIRENYNWTDAADSFLRDTIRKWAAQRS
;
A
#
# COMPACT_ATOMS: atom_id res chain seq x y z
N ILE A 1 10.74 -10.97 -6.17
CA ILE A 1 11.44 -11.26 -4.89
C ILE A 1 11.21 -12.73 -4.62
N ASP A 2 12.27 -13.54 -4.51
CA ASP A 2 12.19 -14.99 -4.28
C ASP A 2 11.29 -15.76 -5.27
N GLY A 3 11.42 -15.47 -6.56
CA GLY A 3 10.59 -16.08 -7.61
C GLY A 3 9.13 -15.61 -7.64
N VAL A 4 8.73 -14.76 -6.67
CA VAL A 4 7.39 -14.18 -6.60
C VAL A 4 7.34 -12.83 -7.33
N LYS A 5 6.33 -12.68 -8.19
CA LYS A 5 6.02 -11.43 -8.90
C LYS A 5 5.26 -10.47 -7.99
N TYR A 6 5.70 -9.21 -8.02
CA TYR A 6 5.10 -8.08 -7.33
C TYR A 6 5.05 -6.88 -8.29
N SER A 7 4.16 -5.93 -8.01
CA SER A 7 4.12 -4.67 -8.74
C SER A 7 5.37 -3.85 -8.42
N ARG A 8 6.22 -3.62 -9.42
CA ARG A 8 7.45 -2.85 -9.24
C ARG A 8 7.16 -1.44 -8.72
N LYS A 9 6.13 -0.78 -9.28
CA LYS A 9 5.69 0.55 -8.87
C LYS A 9 5.36 0.63 -7.37
N LEU A 10 4.64 -0.36 -6.83
CA LEU A 10 4.24 -0.35 -5.42
C LEU A 10 5.42 -0.64 -4.48
N ILE A 11 6.36 -1.49 -4.90
CA ILE A 11 7.59 -1.74 -4.13
C ILE A 11 8.47 -0.49 -4.12
N ASP A 12 8.69 0.14 -5.27
CA ASP A 12 9.48 1.37 -5.37
C ASP A 12 8.89 2.49 -4.51
N TRP A 13 7.56 2.64 -4.54
CA TRP A 13 6.86 3.58 -3.66
C TRP A 13 7.10 3.29 -2.16
N ALA A 14 7.08 2.02 -1.76
CA ALA A 14 7.31 1.64 -0.37
C ALA A 14 8.76 1.90 0.07
N ASP A 15 9.73 1.60 -0.80
CA ASP A 15 11.15 1.90 -0.59
C ASP A 15 11.38 3.41 -0.45
N GLU A 16 10.75 4.23 -1.30
CA GLU A 16 10.80 5.70 -1.23
C GLU A 16 10.18 6.23 0.07
N SER A 17 9.01 5.71 0.46
CA SER A 17 8.30 6.15 1.67
C SER A 17 9.14 5.94 2.95
N VAL A 18 9.86 4.81 3.05
CA VAL A 18 10.70 4.54 4.25
C VAL A 18 12.11 5.14 4.16
N SER A 19 12.57 5.54 2.97
CA SER A 19 13.90 6.14 2.77
C SER A 19 13.90 7.67 2.82
N GLY A 20 12.71 8.30 2.83
CA GLY A 20 12.54 9.75 2.94
C GLY A 20 12.97 10.34 4.29
N GLN A 21 12.82 11.66 4.42
CA GLN A 21 13.07 12.37 5.69
C GLN A 21 11.94 12.08 6.68
N GLY A 22 12.10 11.03 7.48
CA GLY A 22 11.12 10.59 8.48
C GLY A 22 11.73 9.63 9.49
N ASP A 23 10.89 8.96 10.27
CA ASP A 23 11.31 7.95 11.25
C ASP A 23 11.39 6.52 10.66
N GLY A 24 11.40 6.42 9.33
CA GLY A 24 11.46 5.15 8.60
C GLY A 24 10.14 4.36 8.61
N ARG A 25 9.02 5.01 8.94
CA ARG A 25 7.68 4.41 8.92
C ARG A 25 6.78 5.10 7.91
N ILE A 26 5.97 4.31 7.24
CA ILE A 26 4.91 4.80 6.37
C ILE A 26 3.86 5.52 7.22
N SER A 27 3.69 6.80 6.92
CA SER A 27 2.77 7.74 7.55
C SER A 27 1.35 7.60 6.98
N THR A 28 0.38 8.23 7.65
CA THR A 28 -1.02 8.19 7.18
C THR A 28 -1.21 8.95 5.88
N ASP A 29 -0.39 9.97 5.60
CA ASP A 29 -0.49 10.73 4.35
C ASP A 29 0.06 9.93 3.17
N GLU A 30 1.20 9.25 3.34
CA GLU A 30 1.71 8.27 2.37
C GLU A 30 0.67 7.16 2.13
N ALA A 31 0.01 6.65 3.17
CA ALA A 31 -1.05 5.66 3.01
C ALA A 31 -2.23 6.17 2.16
N LYS A 32 -2.55 7.47 2.20
CA LYS A 32 -3.56 8.08 1.32
C LYS A 32 -3.08 8.13 -0.13
N GLU A 33 -1.85 8.58 -0.36
CA GLU A 33 -1.24 8.60 -1.70
C GLU A 33 -1.22 7.20 -2.33
N LEU A 34 -0.84 6.18 -1.54
CA LEU A 34 -0.90 4.79 -1.97
C LEU A 34 -2.32 4.37 -2.37
N PHE A 35 -3.32 4.72 -1.57
CA PHE A 35 -4.70 4.40 -1.89
C PHE A 35 -5.18 5.11 -3.17
N GLU A 36 -4.77 6.35 -3.40
CA GLU A 36 -5.05 7.06 -4.65
C GLU A 36 -4.45 6.32 -5.84
N PHE A 37 -3.20 5.85 -5.74
CA PHE A 37 -2.59 5.04 -6.80
C PHE A 37 -3.34 3.72 -7.07
N LEU A 38 -3.79 3.04 -6.02
CA LEU A 38 -4.55 1.79 -6.14
C LEU A 38 -5.96 1.99 -6.70
N SER A 39 -6.61 3.11 -6.38
CA SER A 39 -8.00 3.37 -6.76
C SER A 39 -8.14 4.09 -8.10
N ALA A 40 -7.05 4.66 -8.64
CA ALA A 40 -7.04 5.50 -9.84
C ALA A 40 -7.66 4.85 -11.08
N ASP A 41 -7.33 3.58 -11.36
CA ASP A 41 -7.87 2.86 -12.51
C ASP A 41 -9.18 2.12 -12.19
N ASN A 42 -9.69 2.34 -10.98
CA ASN A 42 -10.81 1.64 -10.40
C ASN A 42 -10.65 0.11 -10.55
N ARG A 43 -9.45 -0.46 -10.35
CA ARG A 43 -9.24 -1.91 -10.28
C ARG A 43 -8.40 -2.24 -9.06
N TYR A 44 -8.50 -3.48 -8.59
CA TYR A 44 -7.60 -4.00 -7.58
C TYR A 44 -7.21 -5.42 -7.96
N SER A 45 -6.18 -5.48 -8.80
CA SER A 45 -5.70 -6.73 -9.37
C SER A 45 -5.11 -7.65 -8.30
N ASP A 46 -5.02 -8.94 -8.60
CA ASP A 46 -4.41 -9.90 -7.68
C ASP A 46 -2.92 -9.64 -7.47
N LEU A 47 -2.25 -9.07 -8.48
CA LEU A 47 -0.86 -8.61 -8.34
C LEU A 47 -0.73 -7.49 -7.32
N GLU A 48 -1.63 -6.49 -7.36
CA GLU A 48 -1.63 -5.38 -6.41
C GLU A 48 -2.00 -5.84 -5.01
N LYS A 49 -3.05 -6.67 -4.84
CA LYS A 49 -3.41 -7.26 -3.54
C LYS A 49 -2.22 -7.99 -2.92
N LYS A 50 -1.54 -8.81 -3.72
CA LYS A 50 -0.36 -9.56 -3.29
C LYS A 50 0.80 -8.65 -2.92
N THR A 51 1.01 -7.58 -3.67
CA THR A 51 2.08 -6.61 -3.41
C THR A 51 1.79 -5.77 -2.16
N ILE A 52 0.55 -5.31 -1.96
CA ILE A 52 0.15 -4.60 -0.75
C ILE A 52 0.28 -5.49 0.49
N LYS A 53 -0.10 -6.77 0.38
CA LYS A 53 0.16 -7.73 1.47
C LYS A 53 1.65 -7.79 1.81
N TYR A 54 2.52 -7.94 0.80
CA TYR A 54 3.96 -7.96 1.01
C TYR A 54 4.47 -6.67 1.67
N ILE A 55 4.05 -5.50 1.20
CA ILE A 55 4.48 -4.22 1.76
C ILE A 55 4.07 -4.09 3.23
N ARG A 56 2.84 -4.48 3.57
CA ARG A 56 2.34 -4.43 4.96
C ARG A 56 3.07 -5.40 5.89
N GLU A 57 3.62 -6.49 5.37
CA GLU A 57 4.35 -7.49 6.15
C GLU A 57 5.86 -7.17 6.28
N ASN A 58 6.42 -6.37 5.38
CA ASN A 58 7.88 -6.18 5.27
C ASN A 58 8.37 -4.74 5.50
N TYR A 59 7.46 -3.75 5.53
CA TYR A 59 7.80 -2.34 5.76
C TYR A 59 7.22 -1.90 7.11
N ASN A 60 7.81 -0.87 7.70
CA ASN A 60 7.29 -0.29 8.93
C ASN A 60 6.18 0.70 8.60
N TRP A 61 5.10 0.64 9.38
CA TRP A 61 3.97 1.55 9.27
C TRP A 61 3.74 2.21 10.62
N THR A 62 3.18 3.41 10.60
CA THR A 62 2.45 3.91 11.77
C THR A 62 1.14 3.14 11.91
N ASP A 63 0.68 2.91 13.15
CA ASP A 63 -0.59 2.21 13.39
C ASP A 63 -1.77 2.88 12.68
N ALA A 64 -1.76 4.22 12.65
CA ALA A 64 -2.76 5.03 11.96
C ALA A 64 -2.75 4.78 10.44
N ALA A 65 -1.58 4.71 9.81
CA ALA A 65 -1.44 4.45 8.39
C ALA A 65 -1.94 3.05 8.00
N ASP A 66 -1.53 2.04 8.78
CA ASP A 66 -1.91 0.65 8.53
C ASP A 66 -3.42 0.44 8.74
N SER A 67 -4.02 1.06 9.76
CA SER A 67 -5.47 1.05 9.96
C SER A 67 -6.21 1.78 8.83
N PHE A 68 -5.76 2.98 8.47
CA PHE A 68 -6.38 3.80 7.44
C PHE A 68 -6.44 3.07 6.09
N LEU A 69 -5.31 2.50 5.63
CA LEU A 69 -5.26 1.83 4.34
C LEU A 69 -6.22 0.62 4.29
N ARG A 70 -6.21 -0.21 5.33
CA ARG A 70 -7.09 -1.38 5.43
C ARG A 70 -8.56 -1.01 5.39
N ASP A 71 -8.97 -0.04 6.20
CA ASP A 71 -10.36 0.39 6.28
C ASP A 71 -10.82 1.01 4.97
N THR A 72 -9.95 1.81 4.34
CA THR A 72 -10.28 2.50 3.09
C THR A 72 -10.42 1.52 1.93
N ILE A 73 -9.47 0.58 1.75
CA ILE A 73 -9.56 -0.48 0.75
C ILE A 73 -10.81 -1.34 0.98
N ARG A 74 -11.11 -1.71 2.23
CA ARG A 74 -12.30 -2.52 2.57
C ARG A 74 -13.58 -1.79 2.20
N LYS A 75 -13.74 -0.53 2.62
CA LYS A 75 -14.94 0.29 2.33
C LYS A 75 -15.11 0.48 0.84
N TRP A 76 -14.02 0.82 0.14
CA TRP A 76 -14.04 1.02 -1.31
C TRP A 76 -14.39 -0.26 -2.07
N ALA A 77 -13.82 -1.41 -1.70
CA ALA A 77 -14.16 -2.69 -2.31
C ALA A 77 -15.62 -3.10 -2.06
N ALA A 78 -16.16 -2.82 -0.87
CA ALA A 78 -17.55 -3.12 -0.51
C ALA A 78 -18.58 -2.27 -1.24
N GLN A 79 -18.24 -1.05 -1.65
CA GLN A 79 -19.14 -0.20 -2.47
C GLN A 79 -19.31 -0.71 -3.91
N ARG A 80 -18.50 -1.70 -4.31
CA ARG A 80 -18.42 -2.21 -5.68
C ARG A 80 -18.98 -3.63 -5.81
N SER A 81 -19.44 -4.22 -4.72
CA SER A 81 -20.07 -5.55 -4.67
C SER A 81 -21.57 -5.49 -4.87
#